data_AF-A0A2V9DU72-F1
#
_entry.id   AF-A0A2V9DU72-F1
#
_cell.length_a   1.000
_cell.length_b   1.000
_cell.length_c   1.000
_cell.angle_alpha   90.00
_cell.angle_beta   90.00
_cell.angle_gamma   90.00
#
_symmetry.space_group_name_H-M   'P 1'
#
loop_
_entity.id
_entity.type
_entity.pdbx_description
1 polymer ?
#
loop_
_entity_poly.entity_id
_entity_poly.type
_entity_poly.pdbx_seq_one_letter_code
_entity_poly.pdbx_strand_id
1 'polypeptide(L)'
;MKSIRNWKLVKHLGLAVLALCSFAVLGNAQVAYQGKFTPVEARWGGSVLPAGDYASTLPSTAAPYALYVRGEGKAAIIMAAAAEMKVVSDRPQLNLVNTGNGYAVRTLEAPALGLTFVYAAPAVRTEGHRSSATNQYSLLVALGGESEATACTSYPEWSCEPQTQSSHERSKPRGQMAREHKSKGDVSAPAGGSDGTFERRPY
;
A
#
# COMPACT_ATOMS: atom_id res chain seq x y z
N MET A 1 -60.77 -33.96 -22.02
CA MET A 1 -59.57 -33.35 -22.61
C MET A 1 -59.89 -31.90 -23.00
N LYS A 2 -59.51 -30.90 -22.21
CA LYS A 2 -59.66 -29.48 -22.54
C LYS A 2 -58.46 -28.71 -21.99
N SER A 3 -57.40 -28.58 -22.78
CA SER A 3 -56.27 -27.70 -22.46
C SER A 3 -55.63 -27.20 -23.75
N ILE A 4 -56.17 -26.13 -24.32
CA ILE A 4 -55.57 -25.44 -25.49
C ILE A 4 -55.60 -23.91 -25.30
N ARG A 5 -56.09 -23.38 -24.17
CA ARG A 5 -56.53 -21.97 -24.12
C ARG A 5 -55.56 -20.95 -23.50
N ASN A 6 -54.30 -21.31 -23.19
CA ASN A 6 -53.38 -20.37 -22.51
C ASN A 6 -52.00 -20.16 -23.17
N TRP A 7 -51.81 -20.48 -24.45
CA TRP A 7 -50.52 -20.25 -25.13
C TRP A 7 -50.13 -18.76 -25.18
N LYS A 8 -51.10 -17.86 -25.42
CA LYS A 8 -50.80 -16.42 -25.59
C LYS A 8 -50.24 -15.77 -24.31
N LEU A 9 -50.62 -16.25 -23.13
CA LEU A 9 -50.10 -15.73 -21.85
C LEU A 9 -48.64 -16.14 -21.60
N VAL A 10 -48.24 -17.34 -22.02
CA VAL A 10 -46.86 -17.83 -21.84
C VAL A 10 -45.85 -16.97 -22.64
N LYS A 11 -46.24 -16.47 -23.81
CA LYS A 11 -45.35 -15.64 -24.66
C LYS A 11 -45.05 -14.27 -24.04
N HIS A 12 -46.02 -13.62 -23.41
CA HIS A 12 -45.81 -12.31 -22.78
C HIS A 12 -45.04 -12.43 -21.46
N LEU A 13 -45.29 -13.50 -20.70
CA LEU A 13 -44.56 -13.76 -19.46
C LEU A 13 -43.07 -14.06 -19.72
N GLY A 14 -42.74 -14.79 -20.80
CA GLY A 14 -41.36 -15.05 -21.19
C GLY A 14 -40.59 -13.78 -21.60
N LEU A 15 -41.24 -12.83 -22.27
CA LEU A 15 -40.60 -11.58 -22.70
C LEU A 15 -40.26 -10.66 -21.52
N ALA A 16 -41.12 -10.61 -20.49
CA ALA A 16 -40.89 -9.81 -19.29
C ALA A 16 -39.74 -10.35 -18.42
N VAL A 17 -39.60 -11.69 -18.34
CA VAL A 17 -38.49 -12.32 -17.60
C VAL A 17 -37.15 -12.09 -18.30
N LEU A 18 -37.11 -12.08 -19.64
CA LEU A 18 -35.87 -11.81 -20.39
C LEU A 18 -35.36 -10.36 -20.20
N ALA A 19 -36.27 -9.39 -20.06
CA ALA A 19 -35.90 -7.99 -19.83
C ALA A 19 -35.31 -7.74 -18.43
N LEU A 20 -35.72 -8.51 -17.42
CA LEU A 20 -35.21 -8.40 -16.04
C LEU A 20 -33.84 -9.05 -15.83
N CYS A 21 -33.36 -9.88 -16.76
CA CYS A 21 -32.03 -10.51 -16.68
C CYS A 21 -30.90 -9.62 -17.23
N SER A 22 -31.17 -8.39 -17.67
CA SER A 22 -30.17 -7.51 -18.30
C SER A 22 -29.48 -6.55 -17.32
N PHE A 23 -29.73 -6.65 -16.01
CA PHE A 23 -28.88 -6.00 -15.02
C PHE A 23 -27.57 -6.78 -14.92
N ALA A 24 -26.69 -6.58 -15.91
CA ALA A 24 -25.29 -6.93 -15.77
C ALA A 24 -24.79 -6.20 -14.53
N VAL A 25 -24.59 -6.95 -13.45
CA VAL A 25 -23.89 -6.47 -12.27
C VAL A 25 -22.54 -6.00 -12.80
N LEU A 26 -22.36 -4.69 -12.90
CA LEU A 26 -21.06 -4.08 -13.10
C LEU A 26 -20.22 -4.58 -11.93
N GLY A 27 -19.43 -5.62 -12.20
CA GLY A 27 -18.45 -6.14 -11.26
C GLY A 27 -17.45 -5.02 -11.05
N ASN A 28 -17.68 -4.20 -10.03
CA ASN A 28 -16.66 -3.32 -9.50
C ASN A 28 -15.52 -4.24 -9.09
N ALA A 29 -14.50 -4.35 -9.93
CA ALA A 29 -13.24 -4.97 -9.55
C ALA A 29 -12.69 -4.09 -8.42
N GLN A 30 -13.01 -4.47 -7.18
CA GLN A 30 -12.60 -3.71 -6.00
C GLN A 30 -11.07 -3.77 -5.97
N VAL A 31 -10.44 -2.62 -6.17
CA VAL A 31 -9.00 -2.50 -6.04
C VAL A 31 -8.66 -2.80 -4.59
N ALA A 32 -7.94 -3.89 -4.35
CA ALA A 32 -7.59 -4.32 -3.00
C ALA A 32 -6.77 -3.27 -2.27
N TYR A 33 -5.87 -2.56 -2.97
CA TYR A 33 -5.07 -1.50 -2.37
C TYR A 33 -4.67 -0.43 -3.38
N GLN A 34 -4.67 0.82 -2.92
CA GLN A 34 -4.19 1.98 -3.67
C GLN A 34 -3.34 2.86 -2.75
N GLY A 35 -2.22 3.36 -3.27
CA GLY A 35 -1.31 4.22 -2.51
C GLY A 35 -0.56 5.21 -3.40
N LYS A 36 0.12 6.18 -2.79
CA LYS A 36 1.01 7.13 -3.46
C LYS A 36 2.36 7.24 -2.73
N PHE A 37 3.46 7.36 -3.45
CA PHE A 37 4.80 7.62 -2.90
C PHE A 37 5.59 8.58 -3.78
N THR A 38 6.60 9.18 -3.15
CA THR A 38 7.62 9.98 -3.83
C THR A 38 9.01 9.38 -3.55
N PRO A 39 9.45 8.34 -4.29
CA PRO A 39 10.74 7.73 -4.02
C PRO A 39 11.87 8.62 -4.55
N VAL A 40 13.08 8.38 -4.05
CA VAL A 40 14.30 8.76 -4.79
C VAL A 40 14.47 7.85 -6.01
N GLU A 41 15.42 8.15 -6.90
CA GLU A 41 15.73 7.25 -8.00
C GLU A 41 16.09 5.86 -7.47
N ALA A 42 15.26 4.87 -7.82
CA ALA A 42 15.33 3.54 -7.26
C ALA A 42 15.00 2.46 -8.30
N ARG A 43 15.67 1.33 -8.18
CA ARG A 43 15.37 0.13 -8.96
C ARG A 43 14.26 -0.66 -8.27
N TRP A 44 13.23 -1.03 -9.01
CA TRP A 44 12.15 -1.88 -8.51
C TRP A 44 11.89 -3.01 -9.51
N GLY A 45 12.23 -4.23 -9.11
CA GLY A 45 12.26 -5.37 -10.03
C GLY A 45 13.20 -5.11 -11.22
N GLY A 46 12.68 -5.22 -12.44
CA GLY A 46 13.43 -4.93 -13.67
C GLY A 46 13.46 -3.47 -14.09
N SER A 47 12.74 -2.57 -13.39
CA SER A 47 12.57 -1.17 -13.81
C SER A 47 13.38 -0.20 -12.94
N VAL A 48 13.79 0.92 -13.52
CA VAL A 48 14.35 2.08 -12.79
C VAL A 48 13.28 3.17 -12.74
N LEU A 49 12.84 3.50 -11.52
CA LEU A 49 11.90 4.58 -11.25
C LEU A 49 12.69 5.84 -10.92
N PRO A 50 12.61 6.90 -11.75
CA PRO A 50 13.14 8.22 -11.41
C PRO A 50 12.50 8.76 -10.13
N ALA A 51 13.18 9.70 -9.49
CA ALA A 51 12.59 10.45 -8.39
C ALA A 51 11.37 11.25 -8.86
N GLY A 52 10.29 11.24 -8.07
CA GLY A 52 9.05 11.96 -8.38
C GLY A 52 7.83 11.25 -7.85
N ASP A 53 6.63 11.65 -8.28
CA ASP A 53 5.38 11.18 -7.67
C ASP A 53 4.79 9.97 -8.41
N TYR A 54 4.49 8.93 -7.65
CA TYR A 54 3.91 7.69 -8.17
C TYR A 54 2.62 7.34 -7.45
N ALA A 55 1.68 6.80 -8.21
CA ALA A 55 0.54 6.06 -7.70
C ALA A 55 0.77 4.56 -7.89
N SER A 56 0.35 3.76 -6.91
CA SER A 56 0.29 2.31 -7.02
C SER A 56 -1.12 1.78 -6.82
N THR A 57 -1.43 0.70 -7.52
CA THR A 57 -2.68 -0.05 -7.38
C THR A 57 -2.39 -1.53 -7.38
N LEU A 58 -2.99 -2.25 -6.43
CA LEU A 58 -2.98 -3.70 -6.33
C LEU A 58 -4.44 -4.17 -6.48
N PRO A 59 -4.80 -4.85 -7.58
CA PRO A 59 -6.19 -5.26 -7.81
C PRO A 59 -6.61 -6.43 -6.92
N SER A 60 -5.67 -7.24 -6.42
CA SER A 60 -5.97 -8.43 -5.63
C SER A 60 -4.88 -8.69 -4.59
N THR A 61 -5.30 -9.11 -3.39
CA THR A 61 -4.40 -9.65 -2.35
C THR A 61 -4.10 -11.14 -2.54
N ALA A 62 -4.58 -11.76 -3.62
CA ALA A 62 -4.17 -13.12 -3.97
C ALA A 62 -2.86 -13.09 -4.77
N ALA A 63 -2.05 -14.14 -4.61
CA ALA A 63 -0.91 -14.37 -5.49
C ALA A 63 -1.39 -14.37 -6.96
N PRO A 64 -0.64 -13.72 -7.87
CA PRO A 64 0.79 -13.41 -7.77
C PRO A 64 1.16 -11.98 -7.29
N TYR A 65 0.30 -11.26 -6.54
CA TYR A 65 0.62 -9.95 -5.95
C TYR A 65 1.21 -8.92 -6.95
N ALA A 66 0.48 -8.70 -8.05
CA ALA A 66 0.90 -7.78 -9.12
C ALA A 66 0.58 -6.33 -8.77
N LEU A 67 1.62 -5.55 -8.41
CA LEU A 67 1.50 -4.13 -8.14
C LEU A 67 1.69 -3.31 -9.42
N TYR A 68 0.70 -2.51 -9.79
CA TYR A 68 0.80 -1.56 -10.89
C TYR A 68 1.28 -0.23 -10.34
N VAL A 69 2.36 0.30 -10.90
CA VAL A 69 2.97 1.58 -10.48
C VAL A 69 2.98 2.52 -11.68
N ARG A 70 2.54 3.77 -11.50
CA ARG A 70 2.52 4.80 -12.55
C ARG A 70 2.88 6.17 -11.99
N GLY A 71 3.77 6.89 -12.66
CA GLY A 71 4.27 8.20 -12.23
C GLY A 71 5.42 8.66 -13.12
N GLU A 72 5.70 9.96 -13.16
CA GLU A 72 6.83 10.54 -13.92
C GLU A 72 6.93 10.05 -15.39
N GLY A 73 5.79 9.90 -16.07
CA GLY A 73 5.75 9.40 -17.46
C GLY A 73 6.11 7.91 -17.62
N LYS A 74 6.33 7.18 -16.53
CA LYS A 74 6.58 5.73 -16.51
C LYS A 74 5.41 4.94 -15.95
N ALA A 75 5.31 3.69 -16.38
CA ALA A 75 4.42 2.70 -15.81
C ALA A 75 5.14 1.35 -15.73
N ALA A 76 4.92 0.60 -14.66
CA ALA A 76 5.50 -0.71 -14.46
C ALA A 76 4.52 -1.65 -13.74
N ILE A 77 4.60 -2.93 -14.06
CA ILE A 77 3.96 -4.00 -13.29
C ILE A 77 5.06 -4.69 -12.51
N ILE A 78 4.96 -4.67 -11.19
CA ILE A 78 5.94 -5.27 -10.30
C ILE A 78 5.33 -6.44 -9.56
N MET A 79 6.00 -7.58 -9.64
CA MET A 79 5.62 -8.79 -8.94
C MET A 79 6.35 -8.86 -7.61
N ALA A 80 5.62 -8.99 -6.50
CA ALA A 80 6.23 -9.30 -5.22
C ALA A 80 6.75 -10.75 -5.23
N ALA A 81 7.93 -10.97 -4.65
CA ALA A 81 8.48 -12.30 -4.47
C ALA A 81 7.74 -13.06 -3.35
N ALA A 82 7.27 -12.33 -2.34
CA ALA A 82 6.46 -12.86 -1.25
C ALA A 82 5.55 -11.77 -0.65
N ALA A 83 4.53 -12.19 0.09
CA ALA A 83 3.75 -11.32 0.96
C ALA A 83 3.72 -11.94 2.37
N GLU A 84 4.06 -11.14 3.37
CA GLU A 84 4.11 -11.57 4.77
C GLU A 84 2.98 -10.89 5.56
N MET A 85 2.28 -11.64 6.42
CA MET A 85 1.30 -11.10 7.36
C MET A 85 1.99 -10.49 8.58
N LYS A 86 2.90 -9.54 8.33
CA LYS A 86 3.66 -8.84 9.34
C LYS A 86 3.84 -7.41 8.87
N VAL A 87 3.02 -6.52 9.42
CA VAL A 87 3.17 -5.07 9.22
C VAL A 87 4.06 -4.55 10.34
N VAL A 88 5.11 -3.83 9.97
CA VAL A 88 6.05 -3.26 10.95
C VAL A 88 5.70 -1.80 11.25
N SER A 89 5.01 -1.13 10.32
CA SER A 89 4.65 0.28 10.42
C SER A 89 3.14 0.52 10.39
N ASP A 90 2.67 1.46 11.22
CA ASP A 90 1.27 1.91 11.22
C ASP A 90 0.89 2.73 9.97
N ARG A 91 1.89 3.08 9.15
CA ARG A 91 1.70 3.89 7.94
C ARG A 91 2.21 3.13 6.73
N PRO A 92 1.59 3.31 5.55
CA PRO A 92 2.12 2.70 4.36
C PRO A 92 3.50 3.29 4.05
N GLN A 93 4.47 2.43 3.77
CA GLN A 93 5.88 2.81 3.62
C GLN A 93 6.58 1.99 2.54
N LEU A 94 7.44 2.65 1.78
CA LEU A 94 8.34 2.00 0.83
C LEU A 94 9.75 1.95 1.44
N ASN A 95 10.27 0.74 1.63
CA ASN A 95 11.60 0.53 2.19
C ASN A 95 12.62 0.27 1.07
N LEU A 96 13.63 1.13 1.00
CA LEU A 96 14.70 1.05 0.02
C LEU A 96 15.98 0.52 0.69
N VAL A 97 16.78 -0.23 -0.06
CA VAL A 97 18.13 -0.66 0.34
C VAL A 97 19.15 -0.06 -0.61
N ASN A 98 20.29 0.41 -0.07
CA ASN A 98 21.41 0.86 -0.88
C ASN A 98 22.17 -0.35 -1.43
N THR A 99 22.34 -0.41 -2.75
CA THR A 99 23.00 -1.51 -3.47
C THR A 99 24.44 -1.20 -3.90
N GLY A 100 24.98 -0.03 -3.54
CA GLY A 100 26.24 0.51 -4.05
C GLY A 100 26.06 1.23 -5.39
N ASN A 101 25.17 0.74 -6.26
CA ASN A 101 24.83 1.34 -7.56
C ASN A 101 23.53 2.16 -7.50
N GLY A 102 23.20 2.70 -6.32
CA GLY A 102 21.93 3.39 -6.05
C GLY A 102 20.99 2.55 -5.18
N TYR A 103 19.73 2.97 -5.12
CA TYR A 103 18.74 2.34 -4.26
C TYR A 103 17.92 1.28 -4.98
N ALA A 104 17.51 0.24 -4.27
CA ALA A 104 16.55 -0.74 -4.75
C ALA A 104 15.40 -0.90 -3.74
N VAL A 105 14.18 -1.05 -4.22
CA VAL A 105 13.02 -1.32 -3.38
C VAL A 105 13.10 -2.74 -2.82
N ARG A 106 13.03 -2.86 -1.49
CA ARG A 106 13.09 -4.15 -0.80
C ARG A 106 11.74 -4.60 -0.30
N THR A 107 11.00 -3.72 0.37
CA THR A 107 9.64 -4.02 0.83
C THR A 107 8.69 -2.84 0.62
N LEU A 108 7.41 -3.16 0.48
CA LEU A 108 6.30 -2.22 0.55
C LEU A 108 5.39 -2.67 1.69
N GLU A 109 5.23 -1.81 2.69
CA GLU A 109 4.34 -2.05 3.82
C GLU A 109 2.97 -1.44 3.52
N ALA A 110 1.93 -2.27 3.60
CA ALA A 110 0.55 -1.90 3.36
C ALA A 110 -0.29 -2.22 4.62
N PRO A 111 -0.26 -1.36 5.65
CA PRO A 111 -0.99 -1.59 6.90
C PRO A 111 -2.49 -1.80 6.69
N ALA A 112 -3.09 -1.10 5.73
CA ALA A 112 -4.50 -1.27 5.36
C ALA A 112 -4.85 -2.71 4.94
N LEU A 113 -3.86 -3.48 4.48
CA LEU A 113 -4.02 -4.89 4.11
C LEU A 113 -3.52 -5.87 5.18
N GLY A 114 -2.82 -5.40 6.21
CA GLY A 114 -2.09 -6.29 7.12
C GLY A 114 -0.93 -7.02 6.45
N LEU A 115 -0.38 -6.51 5.34
CA LEU A 115 0.63 -7.18 4.52
C LEU A 115 1.90 -6.35 4.33
N THR A 116 3.03 -7.05 4.28
CA THR A 116 4.30 -6.53 3.77
C THR A 116 4.70 -7.31 2.52
N PHE A 117 4.81 -6.61 1.40
CA PHE A 117 5.26 -7.19 0.14
C PHE A 117 6.79 -7.16 0.08
N VAL A 118 7.41 -8.30 -0.23
CA VAL A 118 8.86 -8.45 -0.34
C VAL A 118 9.24 -8.54 -1.81
N TYR A 119 10.23 -7.75 -2.22
CA TYR A 119 10.72 -7.73 -3.60
C TYR A 119 12.16 -8.25 -3.69
N ALA A 120 12.48 -8.86 -4.83
CA ALA A 120 13.84 -9.23 -5.15
C ALA A 120 14.69 -7.97 -5.34
N ALA A 121 15.56 -7.69 -4.37
CA ALA A 121 16.59 -6.67 -4.49
C ALA A 121 17.93 -7.34 -4.85
N PRO A 122 18.76 -6.75 -5.73
CA PRO A 122 20.08 -7.26 -6.02
C PRO A 122 20.88 -7.45 -4.73
N ALA A 123 21.53 -8.60 -4.57
CA ALA A 123 22.44 -8.80 -3.45
C ALA A 123 23.58 -7.80 -3.57
N VAL A 124 23.84 -7.04 -2.50
CA VAL A 124 25.07 -6.27 -2.40
C VAL A 124 26.20 -7.28 -2.41
N ARG A 125 27.08 -7.22 -3.40
CA ARG A 125 28.31 -8.03 -3.40
C ARG A 125 29.20 -7.47 -2.31
N THR A 126 29.09 -8.00 -1.10
CA THR A 126 30.09 -7.78 -0.06
C THR A 126 31.29 -8.62 -0.45
N GLU A 127 32.28 -8.00 -1.11
CA GLU A 127 33.57 -8.64 -1.35
C GLU A 127 34.19 -9.06 0.00
N GLY A 128 34.34 -10.37 0.21
CA GLY A 128 35.39 -10.94 1.05
C GLY A 128 35.37 -10.68 2.56
N HIS A 129 34.36 -10.05 3.14
CA HIS A 129 34.21 -10.00 4.61
C HIS A 129 32.82 -10.43 5.03
N ARG A 130 32.78 -11.60 5.70
CA ARG A 130 31.66 -12.08 6.51
C ARG A 130 31.48 -11.14 7.71
N SER A 131 30.97 -9.95 7.45
CA SER A 131 30.43 -9.05 8.46
C SER A 131 28.92 -9.05 8.29
N SER A 132 28.27 -9.83 9.16
CA SER A 132 26.84 -9.75 9.45
C SER A 132 26.53 -8.41 10.13
N ALA A 133 26.66 -7.33 9.36
CA ALA A 133 26.16 -6.02 9.68
C ALA A 133 25.65 -5.44 8.38
N THR A 134 24.46 -5.89 7.96
CA THR A 134 23.68 -5.20 6.93
C THR A 134 23.51 -3.77 7.45
N ASN A 135 24.31 -2.84 6.93
CA ASN A 135 24.11 -1.41 7.11
C ASN A 135 22.87 -1.05 6.29
N GLN A 136 21.72 -1.46 6.82
CA GLN A 136 20.41 -1.35 6.24
C GLN A 136 19.95 0.08 6.48
N TYR A 137 20.51 1.02 5.72
CA TYR A 137 19.96 2.36 5.65
C TYR A 137 18.65 2.26 4.88
N SER A 138 17.57 1.93 5.60
CA SER A 138 16.22 2.01 5.10
C SER A 138 15.88 3.48 4.91
N LEU A 139 15.93 3.95 3.67
CA LEU A 139 15.30 5.23 3.37
C LEU A 139 13.79 4.99 3.40
N LEU A 140 13.15 5.50 4.45
CA LEU A 140 11.71 5.43 4.61
C LEU A 140 11.08 6.54 3.76
N VAL A 141 10.42 6.13 2.68
CA VAL A 141 9.55 7.02 1.93
C VAL A 141 8.14 6.82 2.47
N ALA A 142 7.65 7.82 3.20
CA ALA A 142 6.27 7.84 3.66
C ALA A 142 5.34 7.89 2.44
N LEU A 143 4.37 6.99 2.38
CA LEU A 143 3.32 7.08 1.38
C LEU A 143 2.39 8.22 1.78
N GLY A 144 2.11 9.13 0.84
CA GLY A 144 1.13 10.20 1.04
C GLY A 144 -0.27 9.60 1.16
N GLY A 145 -0.68 9.30 2.39
CA GLY A 145 -2.00 8.77 2.72
C GLY A 145 -2.96 9.87 3.11
N GLU A 146 -3.65 10.45 2.15
CA GLU A 146 -5.00 10.98 2.37
C GLU A 146 -5.97 9.97 1.80
N SER A 147 -6.42 9.06 2.67
CA SER A 147 -7.58 8.21 2.39
C SER A 147 -8.59 8.47 3.50
N GLU A 148 -9.15 9.68 3.49
CA GLU A 148 -10.48 9.90 4.04
C GLU A 148 -11.45 9.31 3.01
N ALA A 149 -11.62 7.98 3.07
CA ALA A 149 -12.65 7.29 2.33
C ALA A 149 -14.01 7.63 2.96
N THR A 150 -14.49 8.86 2.75
CA THR A 150 -15.92 9.14 2.84
C THR A 150 -16.59 8.30 1.77
N ALA A 151 -17.36 7.31 2.22
CA ALA A 151 -18.20 6.50 1.38
C ALA A 151 -19.22 7.39 0.64
N CYS A 152 -18.88 7.84 -0.56
CA CYS A 152 -19.85 8.37 -1.51
C CYS A 152 -20.54 7.19 -2.19
N THR A 153 -21.52 6.62 -1.51
CA THR A 153 -22.53 5.79 -2.15
C THR A 153 -23.35 6.67 -3.11
N SER A 154 -23.32 6.31 -4.40
CA SER A 154 -24.34 6.56 -5.42
C SER A 154 -24.89 7.99 -5.58
N TYR A 155 -24.46 8.73 -6.62
CA TYR A 155 -25.34 9.62 -7.41
C TYR A 155 -24.72 9.88 -8.80
N PRO A 156 -25.52 10.02 -9.88
CA PRO A 156 -25.02 10.34 -11.22
C PRO A 156 -24.79 11.85 -11.42
N GLU A 157 -23.55 12.16 -11.79
CA GLU A 157 -23.01 13.18 -12.69
C GLU A 157 -23.99 14.13 -13.45
N TRP A 158 -24.63 15.11 -12.80
CA TRP A 158 -25.07 16.38 -13.43
C TRP A 158 -25.76 17.34 -12.44
N SER A 159 -25.07 17.81 -11.39
CA SER A 159 -25.43 19.06 -10.67
C SER A 159 -24.38 19.37 -9.61
N CYS A 160 -23.27 19.98 -10.01
CA CYS A 160 -22.40 20.72 -9.09
C CYS A 160 -22.25 22.13 -9.63
N GLU A 161 -23.27 22.94 -9.34
CA GLU A 161 -23.20 24.39 -9.42
C GLU A 161 -22.28 24.89 -8.30
N PRO A 162 -21.26 25.72 -8.57
CA PRO A 162 -20.31 26.16 -7.56
C PRO A 162 -20.97 27.16 -6.61
N GLN A 163 -21.35 26.72 -5.41
CA GLN A 163 -21.71 27.63 -4.33
C GLN A 163 -20.43 28.25 -3.74
N THR A 164 -20.21 29.52 -4.10
CA THR A 164 -19.30 30.43 -3.42
C THR A 164 -19.89 30.75 -2.04
N GLN A 165 -19.51 29.99 -1.01
CA GLN A 165 -19.79 30.38 0.37
C GLN A 165 -18.72 31.32 0.92
N SER A 166 -19.10 32.59 0.82
CA SER A 166 -18.78 33.72 1.68
C SER A 166 -18.18 33.37 3.05
N SER A 167 -17.09 34.08 3.33
CA SER A 167 -16.49 34.33 4.62
C SER A 167 -17.50 34.48 5.77
N HIS A 168 -17.24 33.82 6.89
CA HIS A 168 -17.60 34.39 8.18
C HIS A 168 -16.49 34.22 9.21
N GLU A 169 -16.28 35.36 9.83
CA GLU A 169 -15.29 35.81 10.79
C GLU A 169 -15.30 35.05 12.13
N ARG A 170 -14.14 35.10 12.79
CA ARG A 170 -13.95 35.25 14.25
C ARG A 170 -14.35 34.06 15.15
N SER A 171 -13.33 33.47 15.78
CA SER A 171 -13.04 33.78 17.20
C SER A 171 -11.79 33.06 17.70
N LYS A 172 -10.95 33.82 18.41
CA LYS A 172 -9.79 33.38 19.21
C LYS A 172 -10.18 33.65 20.68
N PRO A 173 -9.94 32.73 21.62
CA PRO A 173 -8.89 32.97 22.62
C PRO A 173 -8.11 31.68 22.94
N ARG A 174 -6.77 31.71 23.02
CA ARG A 174 -5.98 32.02 24.23
C ARG A 174 -6.24 31.01 25.37
N GLY A 175 -5.43 29.96 25.41
CA GLY A 175 -5.32 29.04 26.54
C GLY A 175 -3.92 28.42 26.57
N GLN A 176 -2.99 29.11 27.23
CA GLN A 176 -1.73 28.55 27.71
C GLN A 176 -2.04 27.41 28.69
N MET A 177 -1.41 26.25 28.52
CA MET A 177 -0.91 25.48 29.66
C MET A 177 0.39 24.79 29.25
N ALA A 178 1.49 25.37 29.73
CA ALA A 178 2.75 24.68 29.88
C ALA A 178 2.56 23.54 30.90
N ARG A 179 2.93 22.31 30.53
CA ARG A 179 3.19 21.25 31.50
C ARG A 179 4.56 20.65 31.20
N GLU A 180 5.52 21.22 31.92
CA GLU A 180 6.86 20.72 32.09
C GLU A 180 6.81 19.43 32.92
N HIS A 181 7.04 18.28 32.28
CA HIS A 181 7.27 17.02 32.99
C HIS A 181 8.76 16.68 32.93
N LYS A 182 9.44 17.12 33.98
CA LYS A 182 10.76 16.65 34.40
C LYS A 182 10.62 15.23 34.93
N SER A 183 11.01 14.23 34.15
CA SER A 183 11.20 12.87 34.66
C SER A 183 12.69 12.54 34.63
N LYS A 184 13.26 12.53 35.84
CA LYS A 184 14.61 12.11 36.15
C LYS A 184 14.54 10.63 36.50
N GLY A 185 15.27 9.79 35.77
CA GLY A 185 15.30 8.35 35.97
C GLY A 185 16.65 7.78 35.57
N ASP A 186 17.64 7.98 36.44
CA ASP A 186 18.88 7.21 36.48
C ASP A 186 18.55 5.80 36.97
N VAL A 187 18.76 4.74 36.18
CA VAL A 187 19.04 3.38 36.71
C VAL A 187 19.82 2.54 35.68
N SER A 188 21.09 2.33 36.02
CA SER A 188 21.91 1.12 35.94
C SER A 188 21.99 0.25 34.68
N ALA A 189 23.21 0.16 34.17
CA ALA A 189 23.75 -0.96 33.42
C ALA A 189 23.73 -2.27 34.24
N PRO A 190 23.66 -3.42 33.55
CA PRO A 190 24.53 -4.52 33.92
C PRO A 190 25.45 -4.93 32.75
N ALA A 191 26.73 -5.07 33.11
CA ALA A 191 27.71 -5.80 32.33
C ALA A 191 27.38 -7.30 32.31
N GLY A 192 27.44 -7.91 31.14
CA GLY A 192 27.49 -9.36 30.92
C GLY A 192 27.86 -9.55 29.45
N GLY A 193 29.02 -10.07 29.06
CA GLY A 193 29.80 -11.12 29.71
C GLY A 193 29.37 -12.47 29.15
N SER A 194 29.71 -12.74 27.89
CA SER A 194 29.75 -14.10 27.37
C SER A 194 30.78 -14.18 26.25
N ASP A 195 31.99 -14.55 26.68
CA ASP A 195 33.10 -15.02 25.88
C ASP A 195 32.67 -16.33 25.21
N GLY A 196 32.56 -16.31 23.89
CA GLY A 196 32.10 -17.43 23.06
C GLY A 196 33.25 -17.95 22.21
N THR A 197 34.12 -18.73 22.82
CA THR A 197 35.16 -19.53 22.17
C THR A 197 34.51 -20.47 21.15
N PHE A 198 34.50 -20.09 19.87
CA PHE A 198 34.08 -20.98 18.79
C PHE A 198 35.27 -21.85 18.36
N GLU A 199 35.22 -23.09 18.84
CA GLU A 199 36.13 -24.18 18.52
C GLU A 199 36.08 -24.47 17.00
N ARG A 200 37.23 -24.32 16.32
CA ARG A 200 37.40 -24.82 14.95
C ARG A 200 37.49 -26.34 14.99
N ARG A 201 36.55 -27.05 14.38
CA ARG A 201 36.79 -28.43 13.94
C ARG A 201 37.24 -28.46 12.48
N PRO A 202 38.32 -29.17 12.16
CA PRO A 202 38.66 -29.54 10.78
C PRO A 202 37.88 -30.79 10.34
N TYR A 203 38.02 -31.07 9.04
CA TYR A 203 37.52 -32.19 8.22
C TYR A 203 36.28 -31.87 7.37
#